data_AF-A0A8S9WI85-F1
#
_entry.id   AF-A0A8S9WI85-F1
#
_cell.length_a   1.000
_cell.length_b   1.000
_cell.length_c   1.000
_cell.angle_alpha   90.00
_cell.angle_beta   90.00
_cell.angle_gamma   90.00
#
_symmetry.space_group_name_H-M   'P 1'
#
loop_
_entity.id
_entity.type
_entity.pdbx_description
1 polymer ?
#
loop_
_entity_poly.entity_id
_entity_poly.type
_entity_poly.pdbx_seq_one_letter_code
_entity_poly.pdbx_strand_id
1 'polypeptide(L)' 'MAEVVIKIPDRFKVDMSDLVKDVAEFVKLRLARDLMLERLDELHKHSELTDEECIERGKKVKKGRFEKLKQMGFV' A
#
# COMPACT_ATOMS: atom_id res chain seq x y z
N MET A 1 -14.59 4.58 18.38
CA MET A 1 -14.75 3.47 17.42
C MET A 1 -15.34 4.05 16.15
N ALA A 2 -14.65 3.94 15.01
CA ALA A 2 -15.20 4.40 13.74
C ALA A 2 -16.10 3.30 13.17
N GLU A 3 -17.35 3.64 12.86
CA GLU A 3 -18.30 2.73 12.22
C GLU A 3 -18.24 2.95 10.71
N VAL A 4 -17.99 1.88 9.94
CA VAL A 4 -17.94 1.93 8.48
C VAL A 4 -19.24 1.34 7.94
N VAL A 5 -20.10 2.19 7.37
CA VAL A 5 -21.36 1.77 6.76
C VAL A 5 -21.15 1.57 5.26
N ILE A 6 -21.28 0.32 4.79
CA ILE A 6 -21.18 -0.04 3.38
C ILE A 6 -22.59 -0.33 2.85
N LYS A 7 -23.03 0.41 1.82
CA LYS A 7 -24.30 0.17 1.13
C LYS A 7 -24.07 -0.63 -0.14
N ILE A 8 -24.63 -1.83 -0.21
CA ILE A 8 -24.54 -2.71 -1.37
C ILE A 8 -25.85 -2.60 -2.15
N PRO A 9 -25.82 -2.22 -3.43
CA PRO A 9 -27.02 -2.22 -4.27
C PRO A 9 -27.59 -3.63 -4.46
N ASP A 10 -28.92 -3.77 -4.45
CA ASP A 10 -29.64 -5.06 -4.52
C ASP A 10 -29.30 -5.93 -5.74
N ARG A 11 -28.74 -5.34 -6.80
CA ARG A 11 -28.29 -6.05 -8.00
C ARG A 11 -27.06 -6.93 -7.77
N PHE A 12 -26.34 -6.75 -6.67
CA PHE A 12 -25.16 -7.54 -6.32
C PHE A 12 -25.53 -8.58 -5.27
N LYS A 13 -25.33 -9.87 -5.61
CA LYS A 13 -25.33 -10.93 -4.61
C LYS A 13 -23.94 -10.96 -3.97
N VAL A 14 -23.85 -10.55 -2.71
CA VAL A 14 -22.61 -10.55 -1.94
C VAL A 14 -22.78 -11.46 -0.75
N ASP A 15 -21.83 -12.36 -0.54
CA ASP A 15 -21.72 -13.11 0.71
C ASP A 15 -21.11 -12.17 1.76
N MET A 16 -21.91 -11.85 2.79
CA MET A 16 -21.48 -10.95 3.87
C MET A 16 -20.27 -11.49 4.64
N SER A 17 -20.11 -12.82 4.72
CA SER A 17 -18.99 -13.44 5.43
C SER A 17 -17.66 -13.24 4.70
N ASP A 18 -17.67 -13.35 3.37
CA ASP A 18 -16.49 -13.11 2.55
C ASP A 18 -16.16 -11.62 2.47
N LEU A 19 -17.18 -10.75 2.34
CA LEU A 19 -16.98 -9.30 2.38
C LEU A 19 -16.33 -8.84 3.69
N VAL A 20 -16.75 -9.38 4.83
CA VAL A 20 -16.15 -9.05 6.13
C VAL A 20 -14.69 -9.49 6.19
N LYS A 21 -14.34 -10.66 5.64
CA LYS A 21 -12.94 -11.12 5.56
C LYS A 21 -12.11 -10.21 4.69
N ASP A 22 -12.59 -9.89 3.49
CA ASP A 22 -11.89 -9.03 2.52
C ASP A 22 -11.64 -7.63 3.09
N VAL A 23 -12.66 -7.05 3.73
CA VAL A 23 -12.54 -5.75 4.40
C VAL A 23 -11.54 -5.82 5.56
N ALA A 24 -11.59 -6.87 6.38
CA ALA A 24 -10.67 -7.04 7.48
C ALA A 24 -9.21 -7.20 7.00
N GLU A 25 -9.00 -7.96 5.93
CA GLU A 25 -7.68 -8.14 5.32
C GLU A 25 -7.14 -6.84 4.73
N PHE A 26 -7.98 -6.10 4.00
CA PHE A 26 -7.63 -4.78 3.47
C PHE A 26 -7.24 -3.81 4.60
N VAL A 27 -8.01 -3.78 5.69
CA VAL A 27 -7.72 -2.93 6.85
C VAL A 27 -6.40 -3.33 7.51
N LYS A 28 -6.15 -4.63 7.72
CA LYS A 28 -4.87 -5.12 8.27
C LYS A 28 -3.68 -4.71 7.42
N LEU A 29 -3.78 -4.87 6.09
CA LEU A 29 -2.72 -4.46 5.17
C LEU A 29 -2.45 -2.95 5.24
N ARG A 30 -3.51 -2.14 5.34
CA ARG A 30 -3.38 -0.69 5.48
C ARG A 30 -2.70 -0.31 6.79
N LEU A 31 -3.12 -0.90 7.92
CA LEU A 31 -2.50 -0.67 9.22
C LEU A 31 -1.03 -1.10 9.23
N ALA A 32 -0.72 -2.26 8.66
CA ALA A 32 0.66 -2.73 8.54
C ALA A 32 1.52 -1.76 7.72
N ARG A 33 1.01 -1.26 6.59
CA ARG A 33 1.69 -0.23 5.79
C ARG A 33 1.94 1.04 6.61
N ASP A 34 0.92 1.54 7.31
CA ASP A 34 1.02 2.80 8.04
C ASP A 34 2.06 2.68 9.18
N LEU A 35 2.06 1.56 9.91
CA LEU A 35 3.09 1.25 10.92
C LEU A 35 4.51 1.15 10.33
N MET A 36 4.65 0.57 9.13
CA MET A 36 5.95 0.52 8.44
C MET A 36 6.43 1.91 8.04
N LEU A 37 5.53 2.79 7.60
CA LEU A 37 5.86 4.17 7.24
C LEU A 37 6.29 4.96 8.47
N GLU A 38 5.55 4.87 9.57
CA GLU A 38 5.95 5.51 10.84
C GLU A 38 7.35 5.06 11.29
N ARG A 39 7.64 3.75 11.17
CA ARG A 39 8.95 3.22 11.49
C ARG A 39 10.05 3.75 10.57
N LEU A 40 9.76 3.91 9.28
CA LEU A 40 10.71 4.49 8.32
C LEU A 40 10.96 5.96 8.62
N ASP A 41 9.93 6.73 8.97
CA ASP A 41 10.08 8.13 9.37
C ASP A 41 10.99 8.26 10.60
N GLU A 42 10.84 7.38 11.60
CA GLU A 42 11.76 7.35 12.75
C GLU A 42 13.21 7.03 12.35
N LEU A 43 13.40 6.06 11.46
CA LEU A 43 14.73 5.67 10.98
C LEU A 43 15.40 6.79 10.17
N HIS A 44 14.60 7.60 9.49
CA HIS A 44 15.05 8.68 8.62
C HIS A 44 14.88 10.08 9.24
N LYS A 45 14.54 10.19 10.53
CA LYS A 45 14.32 11.48 11.21
C LYS A 45 15.53 12.44 11.24
N HIS A 46 16.72 11.93 10.96
CA HIS A 46 17.97 12.69 10.85
C HIS A 46 18.53 12.71 9.43
N SER A 47 17.73 12.25 8.46
CA SER A 47 18.08 12.31 7.05
C SER A 47 18.18 13.76 6.61
N GLU A 48 19.24 14.09 5.88
CA GLU A 48 19.40 15.39 5.22
C GLU A 48 18.71 15.44 3.86
N LEU A 49 18.14 14.31 3.41
CA LEU A 49 17.41 14.23 2.14
C LEU A 49 16.07 14.92 2.23
N THR A 50 15.73 15.68 1.19
CA THR A 50 14.39 16.26 1.06
C THR A 50 13.39 15.23 0.53
N ASP A 51 12.10 15.49 0.74
CA ASP A 51 11.02 14.65 0.20
C ASP A 51 11.12 14.49 -1.32
N GLU A 52 11.53 15.55 -2.03
CA GLU A 52 11.68 15.55 -3.49
C GLU A 52 12.81 14.61 -3.94
N GLU A 53 13.94 14.61 -3.23
CA GLU A 53 15.05 13.69 -3.49
C GLU A 53 14.65 12.24 -3.20
N CYS A 54 13.89 12.01 -2.12
CA CYS A 54 13.33 10.70 -1.79
C CYS A 54 12.39 10.20 -2.90
N ILE A 55 11.50 11.05 -3.40
CA ILE A 55 10.59 10.72 -4.51
C ILE A 55 11.37 10.42 -5.79
N GLU A 56 12.39 11.22 -6.12
CA GLU A 56 13.20 11.01 -7.32
C GLU A 56 13.96 9.69 -7.27
N ARG A 57 14.59 9.39 -6.13
CA ARG A 57 15.26 8.10 -5.87
C ARG A 57 14.28 6.94 -5.96
N GLY A 58 13.08 7.08 -5.41
CA GLY A 58 12.01 6.09 -5.52
C GLY A 58 11.64 5.78 -6.98
N LYS A 59 11.49 6.81 -7.82
CA LYS A 59 11.24 6.65 -9.27
C LYS A 59 12.38 5.91 -9.98
N LYS A 60 13.64 6.24 -9.65
CA LYS A 60 14.83 5.55 -10.20
C LYS A 60 14.85 4.06 -9.83
N VAL A 61 14.61 3.72 -8.56
CA VAL A 61 14.52 2.32 -8.10
C VAL A 61 13.41 1.57 -8.83
N LYS A 62 12.23 2.18 -8.99
CA LYS A 62 11.11 1.58 -9.73
C LYS A 62 11.48 1.29 -11.19
N LYS A 63 12.15 2.23 -11.86
CA LYS A 63 12.61 2.07 -13.24
C LYS A 63 13.61 0.91 -13.36
N GLY A 64 14.61 0.85 -12.48
CA GLY A 64 15.59 -0.24 -12.48
C GLY A 64 14.95 -1.61 -12.22
N ARG A 65 13.95 -1.69 -11.32
CA ARG A 65 13.18 -2.92 -11.11
C ARG A 65 12.41 -3.34 -12.36
N PHE A 66 11.78 -2.39 -13.06
CA PHE A 66 11.04 -2.67 -14.28
C PHE A 66 11.96 -3.17 -15.40
N GLU A 67 13.12 -2.54 -15.58
CA GLU A 67 14.13 -2.97 -16.54
C GLU A 67 14.64 -4.40 -16.24
N LYS A 68 14.88 -4.71 -14.96
CA LYS A 68 15.25 -6.07 -14.53
C LYS A 68 14.16 -7.09 -14.86
N LEU A 69 12.89 -6.77 -14.59
CA LEU A 69 11.78 -7.67 -14.91
C LEU A 69 11.65 -7.90 -16.42
N LYS A 70 11.91 -6.88 -17.23
CA LYS A 70 11.94 -6.98 -18.69
C LYS A 70 13.07 -7.89 -19.19
N GLN A 71 14.26 -7.77 -18.62
CA GLN A 71 15.39 -8.67 -18.92
C GLN A 71 15.09 -10.13 -18.56
N MET A 72 14.28 -10.35 -17.52
CA MET A 72 13.85 -11.69 -17.09
C MET A 72 12.62 -12.21 -17.85
N GLY A 73 12.04 -11.42 -18.77
CA GLY A 73 10.87 -11.80 -19.57
C GLY A 73 9.55 -11.81 -18.80
N PHE A 74 9.48 -11.19 -17.62
CA PHE A 74 8.26 -11.10 -16.83
C PHE A 74 7.33 -9.95 -17.26
N VAL A 75 7.86 -8.95 -17.97
CA VAL A 75 7.13 -7.79 -18.52
C VAL A 75 7.70 -7.41 -19.88
#